data_AF-H8MJY9-F1
#
_entry.id   AF-H8MJY9-F1
#
_cell.length_a   1.000
_cell.length_b   1.000
_cell.length_c   1.000
_cell.angle_alpha   90.00
_cell.angle_beta   90.00
_cell.angle_gamma   90.00
#
_symmetry.space_group_name_H-M   'P 1'
#
loop_
_entity.id
_entity.type
_entity.pdbx_description
1 polymer ?
#
loop_
_entity_poly.entity_id
_entity_poly.type
_entity_poly.pdbx_seq_one_letter_code
_entity_poly.pdbx_strand_id
1 'polypeptide(L)'
;MSHFLANEALRSVVLYHPKPTEGWRYAVYTRKGGILDGRLLDSTPSTSFDEAQARMEQKLVELFGRPSTLRWEETSPGWWTGEALDGEA
;
A
#
# COMPACT_ATOMS: atom_id res chain seq x y z
N MET A 1 -20.39 1.73 -4.59
CA MET A 1 -19.24 1.43 -3.71
C MET A 1 -18.85 2.73 -3.03
N SER A 2 -18.81 2.76 -1.70
CA SER A 2 -18.46 3.97 -0.96
C SER A 2 -16.93 4.08 -0.90
N HIS A 3 -16.35 5.01 -1.65
CA HIS A 3 -14.92 5.32 -1.59
C HIS A 3 -14.63 6.04 -0.28
N PHE A 4 -13.99 5.35 0.67
CA PHE A 4 -13.76 5.86 2.02
C PHE A 4 -12.88 7.12 2.04
N LEU A 5 -11.97 7.26 1.07
CA LEU A 5 -10.97 8.34 1.03
C LEU A 5 -10.98 9.15 -0.28
N ALA A 6 -12.11 9.23 -1.00
CA ALA A 6 -12.17 9.93 -2.29
C ALA A 6 -11.66 11.40 -2.27
N ASN A 7 -11.72 12.07 -1.11
CA ASN A 7 -11.24 13.45 -0.92
C ASN A 7 -9.86 13.55 -0.25
N GLU A 8 -9.17 12.43 -0.04
CA GLU A 8 -7.78 12.39 0.41
C GLU A 8 -6.86 11.93 -0.72
N ALA A 9 -5.66 12.48 -0.74
CA ALA A 9 -4.62 12.06 -1.68
C ALA A 9 -3.69 11.07 -0.99
N LEU A 10 -3.35 10.00 -1.69
CA LEU A 10 -2.28 9.11 -1.28
C LEU A 10 -0.96 9.88 -1.19
N ARG A 11 -0.21 9.68 -0.11
CA ARG A 11 1.15 10.18 0.05
C ARG A 11 2.14 9.05 -0.19
N SER A 12 2.04 8.01 0.61
CA SER A 12 2.91 6.84 0.51
C SER A 12 2.23 5.60 1.07
N VAL A 13 2.77 4.44 0.71
CA VAL A 13 2.37 3.13 1.22
C VAL A 13 3.61 2.42 1.71
N VAL A 14 3.50 1.75 2.85
CA VAL A 14 4.51 0.80 3.32
C VAL A 14 3.92 -0.59 3.23
N LEU A 15 4.60 -1.50 2.54
CA LEU A 15 4.37 -2.93 2.58
C LEU A 15 5.49 -3.56 3.40
N TYR A 16 5.13 -4.35 4.42
CA TYR A 16 6.12 -4.99 5.26
C TYR A 16 5.72 -6.41 5.62
N HIS A 17 6.76 -7.24 5.76
CA HIS A 17 6.63 -8.64 6.11
C HIS A 17 7.19 -8.87 7.53
N PRO A 18 6.37 -8.68 8.59
CA PRO A 18 6.89 -8.61 9.96
C PRO A 18 7.55 -9.91 10.43
N LYS A 19 7.11 -11.07 9.91
CA LYS A 19 7.70 -12.39 10.19
C LYS A 19 7.54 -13.33 9.00
N PRO A 20 8.48 -14.26 8.73
CA PRO A 20 8.39 -15.25 7.66
C PRO A 20 7.20 -16.23 7.74
N THR A 21 6.44 -16.21 8.84
CA THR A 21 5.27 -17.08 9.08
C THR A 21 3.95 -16.33 8.97
N GLU A 22 3.99 -15.01 8.78
CA GLU A 22 2.81 -14.16 8.64
C GLU A 22 2.72 -13.67 7.18
N GLY A 23 1.54 -13.23 6.73
CA GLY A 23 1.43 -12.58 5.43
C GLY A 23 1.86 -11.11 5.49
N TRP A 24 1.92 -10.48 4.32
CA TRP A 24 2.19 -9.05 4.18
C TRP A 24 1.20 -8.18 4.96
N ARG A 25 1.74 -7.13 5.55
CA ARG A 25 0.99 -6.03 6.18
C ARG A 25 1.25 -4.76 5.41
N TYR A 26 0.33 -3.80 5.56
CA TYR A 26 0.46 -2.50 4.92
C TYR A 26 0.17 -1.37 5.91
N ALA A 27 0.71 -0.19 5.58
CA ALA A 27 0.28 1.10 6.12
C ALA A 27 0.18 2.10 4.96
N VAL A 28 -0.98 2.73 4.80
CA VAL A 28 -1.24 3.77 3.80
C VAL A 28 -1.26 5.11 4.50
N TYR A 29 -0.40 6.02 4.07
CA TYR A 29 -0.32 7.39 4.55
C TYR A 29 -0.98 8.32 3.55
N THR A 30 -1.87 9.19 4.02
CA THR A 30 -2.53 10.20 3.19
C THR A 30 -1.88 11.56 3.37
N ARG A 31 -2.03 12.47 2.40
CA ARG A 31 -1.45 13.82 2.45
C ARG A 31 -1.97 14.66 3.63
N LYS A 32 -3.16 14.36 4.15
CA LYS A 32 -3.75 15.04 5.31
C LYS A 32 -3.34 14.43 6.65
N GLY A 33 -2.39 13.48 6.66
CA GLY A 33 -1.90 12.83 7.86
C GLY A 33 -2.74 11.65 8.33
N GLY A 34 -3.70 11.18 7.52
CA GLY A 34 -4.43 9.94 7.79
C GLY A 34 -3.54 8.72 7.63
N ILE A 35 -3.76 7.72 8.48
CA ILE A 35 -3.08 6.43 8.43
C ILE A 35 -4.13 5.32 8.39
N LEU A 36 -4.03 4.45 7.39
CA LEU A 36 -4.79 3.20 7.32
C LEU A 36 -3.82 2.03 7.29
N ASP A 37 -3.82 1.20 8.33
CA ASP A 37 -2.97 0.02 8.39
C ASP A 37 -3.81 -1.26 8.45
N GLY A 38 -3.16 -2.40 8.15
CA GLY A 38 -3.83 -3.68 8.22
C GLY A 38 -3.03 -4.81 7.63
N ARG A 39 -3.69 -5.97 7.52
CA ARG A 39 -3.16 -7.13 6.81
C ARG A 39 -3.60 -7.07 5.35
N LEU A 40 -2.68 -7.32 4.43
CA LEU A 40 -3.01 -7.48 3.03
C LEU A 40 -3.75 -8.83 2.88
N LEU A 41 -5.03 -8.78 2.52
CA LEU A 41 -5.85 -9.97 2.39
C LEU A 41 -5.24 -10.94 1.38
N ASP A 42 -5.44 -12.23 1.63
CA ASP A 42 -4.91 -13.35 0.85
C ASP A 42 -3.39 -13.51 0.83
N SER A 43 -2.61 -12.64 1.48
CA SER A 43 -1.15 -12.80 1.53
C SER A 43 -0.79 -13.99 2.42
N THR A 44 -0.13 -14.98 1.82
CA THR A 44 0.49 -16.10 2.52
C THR A 44 1.95 -15.74 2.84
N PRO A 45 2.63 -16.51 3.71
CA PRO A 45 4.02 -16.21 4.03
C PRO A 45 5.01 -16.44 2.86
N SER A 46 4.55 -17.09 1.78
CA SER A 46 5.31 -17.29 0.55
C SER A 46 5.02 -16.24 -0.52
N THR A 47 4.08 -15.31 -0.28
CA THR A 47 3.73 -14.25 -1.21
C THR A 47 4.96 -13.36 -1.44
N SER A 48 5.36 -13.20 -2.69
CA SER A 48 6.49 -12.32 -3.05
C SER A 48 6.12 -10.85 -2.88
N PHE A 49 7.12 -9.97 -2.92
CA PHE A 49 6.87 -8.54 -2.96
C PHE A 49 6.01 -8.15 -4.18
N ASP A 50 6.32 -8.65 -5.37
CA ASP A 50 5.56 -8.32 -6.60
C ASP A 50 4.07 -8.69 -6.51
N GLU A 51 3.77 -9.85 -5.91
CA GLU A 51 2.38 -10.25 -5.66
C GLU A 51 1.70 -9.36 -4.62
N ALA A 52 2.41 -8.97 -3.56
CA ALA A 52 1.91 -8.06 -2.55
C ALA A 52 1.66 -6.65 -3.12
N GLN A 53 2.56 -6.17 -3.98
CA GLN A 53 2.43 -4.91 -4.70
C GLN A 53 1.16 -4.90 -5.55
N ALA A 54 0.96 -5.91 -6.40
CA ALA A 54 -0.21 -5.99 -7.28
C ALA A 54 -1.54 -5.97 -6.50
N ARG A 55 -1.59 -6.67 -5.36
CA ARG A 55 -2.78 -6.68 -4.47
C ARG A 55 -2.97 -5.35 -3.76
N MET A 56 -1.88 -4.70 -3.36
CA MET A 56 -1.94 -3.37 -2.76
C MET A 56 -2.47 -2.34 -3.76
N GLU A 57 -2.03 -2.40 -5.02
CA GLU A 57 -2.54 -1.53 -6.09
C GLU A 57 -4.05 -1.68 -6.30
N GLN A 58 -4.56 -2.91 -6.32
CA GLN A 58 -6.01 -3.18 -6.35
C GLN A 58 -6.73 -2.56 -5.14
N LYS A 59 -6.17 -2.75 -3.94
CA LYS A 59 -6.73 -2.17 -2.71
C LYS A 59 -6.71 -0.65 -2.70
N LEU A 60 -5.69 -0.01 -3.28
CA LEU A 60 -5.65 1.45 -3.42
C LEU A 60 -6.76 1.95 -4.34
N VAL A 61 -7.05 1.24 -5.43
CA VAL A 61 -8.19 1.55 -6.31
C VAL A 61 -9.51 1.46 -5.54
N GLU A 62 -9.68 0.46 -4.68
CA GLU A 62 -10.89 0.36 -3.84
C GLU A 62 -11.01 1.53 -2.86
N LEU A 63 -9.91 1.89 -2.18
CA LEU A 63 -9.86 2.94 -1.15
C LEU A 63 -10.07 4.35 -1.72
N PHE A 64 -9.37 4.67 -2.81
CA PHE A 64 -9.31 6.01 -3.39
C PHE A 64 -10.17 6.18 -4.65
N GLY A 65 -10.69 5.09 -5.22
CA GLY A 65 -11.53 5.11 -6.42
C GLY A 65 -10.77 5.33 -7.73
N ARG A 66 -9.43 5.34 -7.69
CA ARG A 66 -8.57 5.54 -8.86
C ARG A 66 -7.24 4.78 -8.72
N PRO A 67 -6.60 4.40 -9.83
CA PRO A 67 -5.22 3.91 -9.82
C PRO A 67 -4.28 4.95 -9.18
N SER A 68 -3.23 4.48 -8.54
CA SER A 68 -2.16 5.32 -8.00
C SER A 68 -0.83 4.87 -8.57
N THR A 69 -0.07 5.79 -9.13
CA THR A 69 1.29 5.53 -9.58
C THR A 69 2.24 5.61 -8.40
N LEU A 70 2.88 4.49 -8.05
CA LEU A 70 3.83 4.40 -6.94
C LEU A 70 5.24 4.11 -7.46
N ARG A 71 6.23 4.79 -6.89
CA ARG A 71 7.63 4.39 -6.99
C ARG A 71 8.02 3.60 -5.75
N TRP A 72 8.31 2.32 -5.93
CA TRP A 72 8.68 1.41 -4.85
C TRP A 72 10.19 1.37 -4.62
N GLU A 73 10.57 1.31 -3.34
CA GLU A 73 11.94 1.13 -2.88
C GLU A 73 11.96 0.23 -1.64
N GLU A 74 12.89 -0.73 -1.60
CA GLU A 74 13.15 -1.49 -0.37
C GLU A 74 13.94 -0.62 0.61
N THR A 75 13.26 -0.14 1.65
CA THR A 75 13.85 0.77 2.64
C THR A 75 14.54 0.02 3.78
N SER A 76 14.20 -1.26 3.98
CA SER A 76 14.84 -2.20 4.90
C SER A 76 14.46 -3.63 4.48
N PRO A 77 15.20 -4.66 4.90
CA PRO A 77 14.89 -6.05 4.52
C PRO A 77 13.44 -6.43 4.82
N GLY A 78 12.66 -6.72 3.78
CA GLY A 78 11.23 -7.05 3.90
C GLY A 78 10.31 -5.86 4.19
N TRP A 79 10.79 -4.63 4.00
CA TRP A 79 10.06 -3.36 4.15
C TRP A 79 10.21 -2.52 2.89
N TRP A 80 9.11 -2.36 2.18
CA TRP A 80 9.02 -1.66 0.91
C TRP A 80 8.14 -0.44 1.04
N THR A 81 8.62 0.70 0.57
CA THR A 81 7.88 1.96 0.58
C THR A 81 7.57 2.36 -0.85
N GLY A 82 6.29 2.57 -1.14
CA GLY A 82 5.76 3.10 -2.40
C GLY A 82 5.39 4.57 -2.22
N GLU A 83 6.18 5.47 -2.78
CA GLU A 83 5.88 6.91 -2.78
C GLU A 83 4.98 7.25 -3.96
N ALA A 84 3.89 7.99 -3.71
CA ALA A 84 2.96 8.38 -4.76
C ALA A 84 3.58 9.44 -5.67
N LEU A 85 3.61 9.15 -6.97
CA LEU A 85 4.04 10.09 -8.00
C LEU A 85 2.91 11.04 -8.42
N ASP A 86 1.67 10.67 -8.11
CA ASP A 86 0.48 11.44 -8.46
C ASP A 86 0.32 12.63 -7.49
N GLY A 87 1.06 13.70 -7.76
CA GLY A 87 0.72 15.02 -7.26
C GLY A 87 1.84 16.06 -7.24
N GLU A 88 2.66 16.10 -8.28
CA GLU A 88 3.04 17.37 -8.90
C GLU A 88 2.27 17.51 -10.22
N ALA A 89 1.16 18.23 -10.17
CA ALA A 89 0.58 18.97 -11.29
C ALA A 89 -0.11 20.21 -10.71
#